data_AF-A0A520B4F7-F1
#
_entry.id   AF-A0A520B4F7-F1
#
_cell.length_a   1.000
_cell.length_b   1.000
_cell.length_c   1.000
_cell.angle_alpha   90.00
_cell.angle_beta   90.00
_cell.angle_gamma   90.00
#
_symmetry.space_group_name_H-M   'P 1'
#
loop_
_entity.id
_entity.type
_entity.pdbx_description
1 polymer ?
#
loop_
_entity_poly.entity_id
_entity_poly.type
_entity_poly.pdbx_seq_one_letter_code
_entity_poly.pdbx_strand_id
1 'polypeptide(L)' 'MAEFERELIHQRTSSGRVAAKARGVRFGRPPKLTPDQIALGERLVTEGTFVRKAAKLLKCHHATLYRALTP' A
#
# COMPACT_ATOMS: atom_id res chain seq x y z
N MET A 1 31.36 -23.91 3.42
CA MET A 1 31.67 -22.47 3.26
C MET A 1 30.48 -21.67 2.73
N ALA A 2 29.83 -22.11 1.64
CA ALA A 2 28.68 -21.38 1.05
C ALA A 2 27.48 -21.16 1.99
N GLU A 3 27.18 -22.11 2.87
CA GLU A 3 26.05 -21.99 3.81
C GLU A 3 26.30 -20.92 4.88
N PHE A 4 27.52 -20.83 5.39
CA PHE A 4 27.93 -19.83 6.39
C PHE A 4 27.85 -18.40 5.83
N GLU A 5 28.31 -18.20 4.59
CA GLU A 5 28.22 -16.89 3.93
C GLU A 5 26.76 -16.48 3.69
N ARG A 6 25.91 -17.43 3.30
CA ARG A 6 24.47 -17.19 3.13
C ARG A 6 23.81 -16.80 4.45
N GLU A 7 24.14 -17.50 5.54
CA GLU A 7 23.62 -17.19 6.86
C GLU A 7 24.05 -15.79 7.33
N LEU A 8 25.31 -15.42 7.10
CA LEU A 8 25.83 -14.09 7.41
C LEU A 8 25.10 -12.98 6.64
N ILE A 9 24.80 -13.19 5.35
CA ILE A 9 24.01 -12.25 4.54
C ILE A 9 22.58 -12.13 5.07
N HIS A 10 21.94 -13.25 5.43
CA HIS A 10 20.59 -13.24 6.01
C HIS A 10 20.54 -12.48 7.33
N GLN A 11 21.51 -12.70 8.23
CA GLN A 11 21.58 -11.99 9.51
C GLN A 11 21.75 -10.48 9.30
N ARG A 12 22.68 -10.06 8.44
CA ARG A 12 22.93 -8.64 8.14
C ARG A 12 21.72 -7.95 7.52
N THR A 13 21.09 -8.59 6.53
CA THR A 13 19.90 -8.02 5.87
C THR A 13 18.70 -7.93 6.82
N SER A 14 18.52 -8.91 7.70
CA SER A 14 17.48 -8.87 8.74
C SER A 14 17.71 -7.71 9.71
N SER A 15 18.92 -7.57 10.24
CA SER A 15 19.31 -6.48 11.14
C SER A 15 19.10 -5.11 10.48
N GLY A 16 19.55 -4.95 9.23
CA GLY A 16 19.34 -3.72 8.46
C GLY A 16 17.86 -3.40 8.22
N ARG A 17 17.03 -4.42 7.95
CA ARG A 17 15.57 -4.27 7.79
C ARG A 17 14.91 -3.78 9.07
N VAL A 18 15.30 -4.33 10.22
CA VAL A 18 14.79 -3.91 11.54
C VAL A 18 15.17 -2.45 11.81
N ALA A 19 16.44 -2.08 11.59
CA ALA A 19 16.90 -0.70 11.77
C ALA A 19 16.16 0.28 10.85
N ALA A 20 15.93 -0.09 9.58
CA ALA A 20 15.16 0.73 8.65
C ALA A 20 13.69 0.87 9.08
N LYS A 21 13.07 -0.20 9.58
CA LYS A 21 11.70 -0.14 10.13
C LYS A 21 11.64 0.79 11.34
N ALA A 22 12.62 0.75 12.24
CA ALA A 22 12.73 1.64 13.39
C ALA A 22 12.90 3.12 12.99
N ARG A 23 13.59 3.39 11.87
CA ARG A 23 13.66 4.74 11.28
C ARG A 23 12.37 5.20 10.59
N GLY A 24 11.33 4.36 10.55
CA GLY A 24 10.06 4.68 9.88
C GLY A 24 10.09 4.50 8.36
N VAL A 25 11.05 3.76 7.81
CA VAL A 25 11.05 3.44 6.37
C VAL A 25 9.81 2.61 6.05
N ARG A 26 8.98 3.13 5.14
CA ARG A 26 7.83 2.40 4.62
C ARG A 26 8.30 1.26 3.73
N PHE A 27 8.00 0.04 4.13
CA PHE A 27 8.20 -1.15 3.32
C PHE A 27 6.96 -1.50 2.49
N GLY A 28 7.17 -2.32 1.46
CA GLY A 28 6.10 -2.82 0.59
C GLY A 28 5.67 -1.81 -0.48
N ARG A 29 4.65 -2.20 -1.25
CA ARG A 29 4.14 -1.37 -2.34
C ARG A 29 3.44 -0.12 -1.79
N PRO A 30 3.69 1.08 -2.35
CA PRO A 30 2.91 2.26 -1.99
C PRO A 30 1.42 2.08 -2.36
N PRO A 31 0.50 2.77 -1.69
CA PRO A 31 -0.91 2.69 -2.02
C PRO A 31 -1.13 3.33 -3.38
N LYS A 32 -2.07 2.80 -4.17
CA LYS A 32 -2.36 3.37 -5.48
C LYS A 32 -3.10 4.72 -5.39
N LEU A 33 -3.87 4.93 -4.32
CA LEU A 33 -4.66 6.13 -4.11
C LEU A 33 -4.02 7.00 -3.03
N THR A 34 -4.04 8.31 -3.23
CA THR A 34 -3.71 9.29 -2.19
C THR A 34 -4.88 9.46 -1.21
N PRO A 35 -4.65 9.98 0.01
CA PRO A 35 -5.73 10.26 0.95
C PRO A 35 -6.84 11.14 0.34
N ASP A 36 -6.46 12.16 -0.42
CA ASP A 36 -7.41 13.07 -1.08
C ASP A 36 -8.25 12.35 -2.15
N GLN A 37 -7.66 11.38 -2.86
CA GLN A 37 -8.38 10.56 -3.83
C GLN A 37 -9.36 9.60 -3.15
N ILE A 38 -9.01 9.08 -1.97
CA ILE A 38 -9.91 8.25 -1.17
C ILE A 38 -11.09 9.10 -0.70
N ALA A 39 -10.84 10.29 -0.14
CA ALA A 39 -11.89 11.21 0.29
C ALA A 39 -12.79 11.69 -0.86
N LEU A 40 -12.23 11.89 -2.06
CA LEU A 40 -13.03 12.17 -3.25
C LEU A 40 -13.88 10.96 -3.65
N GLY A 41 -13.30 9.76 -3.63
CA GLY A 41 -14.01 8.51 -3.93
C GLY A 41 -15.16 8.25 -2.98
N GLU A 42 -14.95 8.49 -1.68
CA GLU A 42 -15.96 8.37 -0.64
C GLU A 42 -17.13 9.35 -0.87
N ARG A 43 -16.83 10.63 -1.11
CA ARG A 43 -17.85 11.65 -1.42
C ARG A 43 -18.70 11.26 -2.62
N LEU A 44 -18.07 10.84 -3.73
CA LEU A 44 -18.79 10.42 -4.93
C LEU A 44 -19.74 9.26 -4.66
N VAL A 45 -19.32 8.29 -3.85
CA VAL A 45 -20.15 7.13 -3.49
C VAL A 45 -21.32 7.55 -2.59
N THR A 46 -21.08 8.41 -1.61
CA THR A 46 -22.11 8.96 -0.72
C THR A 46 -23.14 9.81 -1.47
N GLU A 47 -22.72 10.55 -2.49
CA GLU A 47 -23.60 11.31 -3.41
C GLU A 47 -24.40 10.41 -4.37
N GLY A 48 -24.27 9.08 -4.26
CA GLY A 48 -25.03 8.11 -5.06
C GLY A 48 -24.35 7.70 -6.37
N THR A 49 -23.09 8.08 -6.61
CA THR A 49 -22.34 7.59 -7.78
C THR A 49 -21.97 6.13 -7.57
N PHE A 50 -22.26 5.29 -8.58
CA PHE A 50 -21.81 3.89 -8.56
C PHE A 50 -20.29 3.78 -8.36
N VAL A 51 -19.86 2.91 -7.45
CA VAL A 51 -18.43 2.69 -7.10
C VAL A 51 -17.57 2.41 -8.33
N ARG A 52 -18.07 1.66 -9.32
CA ARG A 52 -17.34 1.40 -10.57
C ARG A 52 -17.09 2.68 -11.38
N LYS A 53 -18.05 3.61 -11.40
CA LYS A 53 -17.92 4.89 -12.09
C LYS A 53 -16.97 5.81 -11.34
N ALA A 54 -17.07 5.88 -10.01
CA ALA A 54 -16.12 6.61 -9.16
C ALA A 54 -14.68 6.09 -9.32
N ALA A 55 -14.48 4.76 -9.33
CA ALA A 55 -13.16 4.15 -9.53
C ALA A 55 -12.58 4.47 -10.92
N LYS A 56 -13.42 4.50 -11.97
CA LYS A 56 -13.01 4.88 -13.32
C LYS A 56 -12.54 6.34 -13.37
N LEU A 57 -13.22 7.26 -12.69
CA LEU A 57 -12.81 8.66 -12.55
C LEU A 57 -11.44 8.77 -11.84
N LEU A 58 -11.23 7.97 -10.80
CA LEU A 58 -9.96 7.89 -10.06
C LEU A 58 -8.88 7.04 -10.77
N LYS A 59 -9.12 6.57 -11.99
CA LYS A 59 -8.20 5.72 -12.79
C LYS A 59 -7.70 4.49 -12.03
N CYS A 60 -8.55 3.91 -11.19
CA CYS A 60 -8.25 2.71 -10.41
C CYS A 60 -9.26 1.60 -10.69
N HIS A 61 -8.89 0.36 -10.32
CA HIS A 61 -9.84 -0.74 -10.37
C HIS A 61 -10.84 -0.58 -9.23
N HIS A 62 -12.11 -0.95 -9.43
CA HIS A 62 -13.14 -0.82 -8.39
C HIS A 62 -12.78 -1.57 -7.10
N ALA A 63 -12.07 -2.70 -7.20
CA ALA A 63 -11.54 -3.41 -6.04
C ALA A 63 -10.50 -2.59 -5.23
N THR A 64 -9.73 -1.71 -5.88
CA THR A 64 -8.83 -0.76 -5.20
C THR A 64 -9.63 0.24 -4.39
N LEU A 65 -10.74 0.76 -4.94
CA LEU A 65 -11.60 1.71 -4.25
C LEU A 65 -12.34 1.03 -3.09
N TYR A 66 -12.88 -0.18 -3.28
CA TYR A 66 -13.48 -0.96 -2.19
C TYR A 66 -12.50 -1.19 -1.03
N ARG A 67 -11.27 -1.64 -1.31
CA ARG A 67 -10.21 -1.80 -0.29
C ARG A 67 -9.85 -0.52 0.45
N ALA A 68 -10.10 0.64 -0.14
CA ALA A 68 -9.82 1.93 0.48
C ALA A 68 -11.00 2.46 1.31
N LEU A 69 -12.23 2.07 0.97
CA LEU A 69 -13.46 2.50 1.65
C LEU A 69 -13.92 1.51 2.74
N THR A 70 -13.51 0.25 2.67
CA THR A 70 -13.79 -0.76 3.71
C THR A 70 -12.61 -0.81 4.70
N PRO A 71 -12.85 -0.61 6.01
CA PRO A 71 -11.80 -0.70 7.04
C PRO A 71 -11.22 -2.11 7.19
#